data_AF-A0A9C7Z4F5-F1
#
_entry.id   AF-A0A9C7Z4F5-F1
#
_cell.length_a   1.000
_cell.length_b   1.000
_cell.length_c   1.000
_cell.angle_alpha   90.00
_cell.angle_beta   90.00
_cell.angle_gamma   90.00
#
_symmetry.space_group_name_H-M   'P 1'
#
loop_
_entity.id
_entity.type
_entity.pdbx_description
1 polymer ?
#
loop_
_entity_poly.entity_id
_entity_poly.type
_entity_poly.pdbx_seq_one_letter_code
_entity_poly.pdbx_strand_id
1 'polypeptide(L)' 'QKIPYMLVVGDKEMNAGSVAVRLRSGEDLGAMSLDDLMAMMKRKVEEKALL' A
#
# COMPACT_ATOMS: atom_id res chain seq x y z
N GLN A 1 -8.06 -11.56 12.98
CA GLN A 1 -8.27 -10.44 12.05
C GLN A 1 -7.21 -10.54 10.95
N LYS A 2 -7.59 -10.52 9.67
CA LYS A 2 -6.67 -10.65 8.53
C LYS A 2 -6.32 -9.25 8.05
N ILE A 3 -5.04 -8.92 7.99
CA ILE A 3 -4.58 -7.64 7.43
C ILE A 3 -4.59 -7.80 5.89
N PRO A 4 -5.37 -7.00 5.14
CA PRO A 4 -5.50 -7.15 3.69
C PRO A 4 -4.27 -6.64 2.90
N TYR A 5 -3.55 -5.65 3.45
CA TYR A 5 -2.40 -5.01 2.83
C TYR A 5 -1.20 -4.99 3.78
N MET A 6 -0.03 -5.40 3.31
CA MET A 6 1.26 -5.20 3.97
C MET A 6 1.99 -4.04 3.32
N LEU A 7 2.36 -3.05 4.12
CA LEU A 7 3.21 -1.94 3.71
C LEU A 7 4.63 -2.22 4.18
N VAL A 8 5.57 -2.21 3.25
CA VAL A 8 7.00 -2.36 3.54
C VAL A 8 7.68 -1.04 3.22
N VAL A 9 8.28 -0.45 4.25
CA VAL A 9 9.07 0.78 4.16
C VAL A 9 10.45 0.48 4.71
N GLY A 10 11.45 0.43 3.84
CA GLY A 10 12.86 0.36 4.22
C GLY A 10 13.55 1.72 4.08
N ASP A 11 14.87 1.74 4.29
CA ASP A 11 15.68 2.95 4.15
C ASP A 11 15.64 3.52 2.72
N LYS A 12 15.53 2.65 1.71
CA LYS A 12 15.45 3.06 0.30
C LYS A 12 14.13 3.76 0.01
N GLU A 13 13.03 3.18 0.49
CA GLU A 13 11.68 3.70 0.33
C GLU A 13 11.51 5.01 1.09
N MET A 14 12.06 5.11 2.30
CA MET A 14 12.07 6.33 3.09
C MET A 14 12.81 7.48 2.38
N ASN A 15 13.98 7.20 1.79
CA ASN A 15 14.73 8.20 1.04
C ASN A 15 14.07 8.58 -0.30
N ALA A 16 13.33 7.66 -0.91
CA ALA A 16 12.64 7.88 -2.19
C ALA A 16 11.21 8.43 -2.03
N GLY A 17 10.70 8.57 -0.80
CA GLY A 17 9.31 8.97 -0.56
C GLY A 17 8.29 7.96 -1.08
N SER A 18 8.67 6.68 -1.12
CA SER A 18 7.85 5.59 -1.66
C SER A 18 7.55 4.53 -0.60
N VAL A 19 6.69 3.58 -0.94
CA VAL A 19 6.23 2.49 -0.07
C VAL A 19 5.89 1.29 -0.94
N ALA A 20 6.41 0.12 -0.55
CA ALA A 20 6.09 -1.13 -1.23
C ALA A 20 4.82 -1.74 -0.64
N VAL A 21 3.82 -1.98 -1.48
CA VAL A 21 2.51 -2.51 -1.07
C VAL A 21 2.36 -3.96 -1.53
N ARG A 22 2.14 -4.87 -0.59
CA ARG A 22 1.89 -6.28 -0.84
C ARG A 22 0.50 -6.68 -0.38
N LEU A 23 -0.23 -7.39 -1.24
CA LEU A 23 -1.49 -7.99 -0.91
C LEU A 23 -1.30 -9.36 -0.26
N ARG A 24 -2.22 -9.73 0.62
CA ARG A 24 -2.26 -11.08 1.20
C ARG A 24 -2.48 -12.18 0.15
N SER A 25 -3.06 -11.85 -1.02
CA SER A 25 -3.23 -12.79 -2.14
C SER A 25 -1.90 -13.26 -2.75
N GLY A 26 -0.77 -12.66 -2.36
CA GLY A 26 0.54 -12.88 -2.99
C GLY A 26 0.82 -11.91 -4.15
N GLU A 27 -0.12 -11.01 -4.43
CA GLU A 27 0.04 -9.96 -5.44
C GLU A 27 0.88 -8.81 -4.86
N ASP A 28 1.98 -8.49 -5.54
CA ASP A 28 2.86 -7.40 -5.20
C ASP A 28 2.48 -6.20 -6.08
N LEU A 29 1.98 -5.14 -5.45
CA LEU A 29 1.65 -3.89 -6.15
C LEU A 29 2.91 -3.04 -6.37
N GLY A 30 4.06 -3.47 -5.84
CA GLY A 30 5.35 -2.81 -5.99
C GLY A 30 5.48 -1.55 -5.14
N ALA A 31 6.56 -0.82 -5.37
CA ALA A 31 6.80 0.47 -4.74
C ALA A 31 6.01 1.57 -5.45
N MET A 32 5.17 2.27 -4.71
CA MET A 32 4.45 3.47 -5.16
C MET A 32 4.83 4.67 -4.29
N SER A 33 4.59 5.88 -4.77
CA SER A 33 4.83 7.07 -3.95
C SER A 33 3.87 7.12 -2.76
N LEU A 34 4.24 7.85 -1.71
CA LEU A 34 3.34 8.10 -0.57
C LEU A 34 2.04 8.79 -1.00
N ASP A 35 2.11 9.68 -1.98
CA ASP A 35 0.94 10.39 -2.51
C ASP A 35 -0.01 9.45 -3.25
N ASP A 36 0.54 8.55 -4.08
CA ASP A 36 -0.24 7.53 -4.76
C ASP A 36 -0.86 6.54 -3.77
N LEU A 37 -0.11 6.14 -2.73
CA LEU A 37 -0.64 5.30 -1.66
C LEU A 37 -1.83 5.98 -0.96
N MET A 38 -1.69 7.25 -0.59
CA MET A 38 -2.77 8.00 0.07
C MET A 38 -4.00 8.12 -0.81
N ALA A 39 -3.83 8.40 -2.11
CA ALA A 39 -4.92 8.47 -3.07
C ALA A 39 -5.61 7.09 -3.24
N MET A 40 -4.83 6.02 -3.35
CA MET A 40 -5.34 4.66 -3.47
C MET A 40 -6.09 4.21 -2.21
N MET A 41 -5.51 4.44 -1.03
CA MET A 41 -6.16 4.13 0.24
C MET A 41 -7.45 4.90 0.44
N LYS A 42 -7.49 6.21 0.12
CA LYS A 42 -8.72 7.00 0.17
C LYS A 42 -9.81 6.40 -0.72
N ARG A 43 -9.48 6.05 -1.97
CA ARG A 43 -10.43 5.39 -2.88
C ARG A 43 -10.90 4.04 -2.35
N LYS A 44 -10.00 3.21 -1.83
CA LYS A 44 -10.35 1.89 -1.26
C LYS A 44 -11.28 2.02 -0.05
N VAL A 45 -11.06 3.03 0.80
CA VAL A 45 -11.92 3.34 1.95
C VAL A 45 -13.28 3.85 1.48
N GLU A 46 -13.32 4.75 0.50
CA GLU A 46 -14.57 5.23 -0.12
C GLU A 46 -15.38 4.12 -0.78
N GLU A 47 -14.72 3.22 -1.49
CA GLU A 47 -15.33 2.05 -2.12
C GLU A 47 -15.85 1.01 -1.11
N LYS A 48 -15.57 1.18 0.20
CA LYS A 48 -15.81 0.19 1.25
C LYS A 48 -15.32 -1.22 0.88
N ALA A 49 -14.33 -1.30 0.00
CA ALA A 49 -13.70 -2.53 -0.44
C ALA A 49 -12.64 -2.96 0.59
N LEU A 50 -13.06 -3.08 1.85
CA LEU A 50 -12.35 -3.77 2.91
C LEU A 50 -12.95 -5.18 2.99
N LEU A 51 -12.44 -6.09 2.16
CA LEU A 51 -12.68 -7.53 2.28
C LEU A 51 -11.44 -8.23 2.84
#